data_AF-A0A816F6U2-F1
#
_entry.id   AF-A0A816F6U2-F1
#
_cell.length_a   1.000
_cell.length_b   1.000
_cell.length_c   1.000
_cell.angle_alpha   90.00
_cell.angle_beta   90.00
_cell.angle_gamma   90.00
#
_symmetry.space_group_name_H-M   'P 1'
#
loop_
_entity.id
_entity.type
_entity.pdbx_description
1 polymer ?
#
loop_
_entity_poly.entity_id
_entity_poly.type
_entity_poly.pdbx_seq_one_letter_code
_entity_poly.pdbx_strand_id
1 'polypeptide(L)'
;DLWPQSDQFDYTRWLRDPKTGLKPKLPHPFTYLPLAIDPRNCIGQNFALLEAKIILAMFVQRCNFEMIPGQKIIPDFKITMRTKYGLLARISKR
;
A
#
# COMPACT_ATOMS: atom_id res chain seq x y z
N ASP A 1 10.85 -11.94 14.77
CA ASP A 1 9.96 -11.36 13.75
C ASP A 1 10.02 -9.84 13.73
N LEU A 2 10.21 -9.25 12.55
CA LEU A 2 10.30 -7.79 12.36
C LEU A 2 8.94 -7.11 12.17
N TRP A 3 7.91 -7.88 11.82
CA TRP A 3 6.57 -7.40 11.54
C TRP A 3 5.56 -8.36 12.14
N PRO A 4 5.00 -8.06 13.32
CA PRO A 4 3.85 -8.81 13.84
C PRO A 4 2.69 -8.75 12.85
N GLN A 5 2.00 -9.88 12.63
CA GLN A 5 0.87 -9.99 11.69
C GLN A 5 1.21 -9.41 10.31
N SER A 6 2.33 -9.86 9.74
CA SER A 6 2.87 -9.35 8.46
C SER A 6 1.98 -9.66 7.25
N ASP A 7 1.10 -10.64 7.37
CA ASP A 7 0.08 -11.04 6.40
C ASP A 7 -1.18 -10.15 6.43
N GLN A 8 -1.34 -9.34 7.48
CA GLN A 8 -2.50 -8.47 7.66
C GLN A 8 -2.21 -7.04 7.18
N PHE A 9 -3.21 -6.43 6.53
CA PHE A 9 -3.18 -5.01 6.24
C PHE A 9 -3.54 -4.20 7.49
N ASP A 10 -2.53 -3.86 8.28
CA ASP A 10 -2.70 -2.97 9.44
C ASP A 10 -2.11 -1.58 9.14
N TYR A 11 -3.01 -0.61 8.93
CA TYR A 11 -2.63 0.79 8.67
C TYR A 11 -2.21 1.53 9.95
N THR A 12 -2.60 1.05 11.12
CA THR A 12 -2.39 1.75 12.39
C THR A 12 -0.91 1.83 12.76
N ARG A 13 -0.09 0.86 12.28
CA ARG A 13 1.37 0.86 12.41
C ARG A 13 2.08 2.11 11.85
N TRP A 14 1.39 2.90 11.02
CA TRP A 14 1.94 4.11 10.38
C TRP A 14 1.40 5.41 10.97
N LEU A 15 0.42 5.33 11.87
CA LEU A 15 -0.18 6.51 12.48
C LEU A 15 0.81 7.20 13.42
N ARG A 16 0.78 8.53 13.41
CA ARG A 16 1.55 9.33 14.37
C ARG A 16 0.91 9.19 15.75
N ASP A 17 1.76 9.24 16.77
CA ASP A 17 1.29 9.29 18.15
C ASP A 17 0.41 10.56 18.35
N PRO A 18 -0.83 10.44 18.83
CA PRO A 18 -1.73 11.59 18.95
C PRO A 18 -1.28 12.65 19.95
N LYS A 19 -0.46 12.28 20.95
CA LYS A 19 0.02 13.18 22.01
C LYS A 19 1.32 13.88 21.61
N THR A 20 2.25 13.14 21.01
CA THR A 20 3.60 13.63 20.70
C THR A 20 3.77 14.03 19.22
N GLY A 21 2.88 13.58 18.34
CA GLY A 21 2.97 13.80 16.89
C GLY A 21 4.10 13.04 16.20
N LEU A 22 4.89 12.25 16.95
CA LEU A 22 6.02 11.52 16.42
C LEU A 22 5.57 10.35 15.53
N LYS A 23 6.40 10.03 14.54
CA LYS A 23 6.21 8.84 13.71
C LYS A 23 6.47 7.58 14.56
N PRO A 24 5.78 6.47 14.27
CA PRO A 24 6.05 5.21 14.95
C PRO A 24 7.48 4.76 14.67
N LYS A 25 8.16 4.27 15.71
CA LYS A 25 9.53 3.78 15.60
C LYS A 25 9.51 2.40 14.95
N LEU A 26 10.15 2.27 13.80
CA LEU A 26 10.33 0.98 13.14
C LEU A 26 11.29 0.09 13.96
N PRO A 27 11.11 -1.24 13.94
CA PRO A 27 12.01 -2.17 14.64
C PRO A 27 13.46 -2.05 14.19
N HIS A 28 13.69 -1.73 12.92
CA HIS A 28 15.01 -1.47 12.34
C HIS A 28 14.90 -0.47 11.18
N PRO A 29 15.90 0.39 10.92
CA PRO A 29 15.84 1.41 9.86
C PRO A 29 15.58 0.86 8.45
N PHE A 30 15.96 -0.40 8.20
CA PHE A 30 15.87 -1.05 6.89
C PHE A 30 14.73 -2.06 6.77
N THR A 31 13.73 -2.04 7.66
CA THR A 31 12.59 -2.98 7.58
C THR A 31 11.53 -2.62 6.54
N TYR A 32 11.57 -1.39 6.00
CA TYR A 32 10.59 -0.90 5.03
C TYR A 32 11.28 -0.17 3.87
N LEU A 33 11.48 -0.87 2.75
CA LEU A 33 12.22 -0.38 1.58
C LEU A 33 11.48 -0.65 0.26
N PRO A 34 10.21 -0.22 0.09
CA PRO A 34 9.39 -0.57 -1.07
C PRO A 34 9.90 0.03 -2.40
N LEU A 35 10.72 1.08 -2.34
CA LEU A 35 11.28 1.79 -3.49
C LEU A 35 12.81 1.85 -3.43
N ALA A 36 13.40 0.85 -2.74
CA ALA A 36 14.82 0.78 -2.40
C ALA A 36 15.32 2.01 -1.63
N ILE A 37 16.65 2.08 -1.46
CA ILE A 37 17.39 3.17 -0.79
C ILE A 37 18.74 3.31 -1.51
N ASP A 38 19.49 4.38 -1.26
CA ASP A 38 20.82 4.66 -1.84
C ASP A 38 20.78 5.20 -3.30
N PRO A 39 21.91 5.48 -4.01
CA PRO A 39 21.96 6.09 -5.34
C PRO A 39 21.20 5.36 -6.45
N ARG A 40 20.80 4.12 -6.21
CA ARG A 40 20.02 3.29 -7.15
C ARG A 40 18.59 3.08 -6.68
N ASN A 41 18.07 3.97 -5.83
CA ASN A 41 16.65 3.96 -5.48
C ASN A 41 15.77 4.25 -6.70
N CYS A 42 14.46 4.03 -6.56
CA CYS A 42 13.53 4.32 -7.63
C CYS A 42 13.51 5.82 -7.94
N ILE A 43 14.00 6.21 -9.12
CA ILE A 43 13.97 7.60 -9.59
C ILE A 43 12.54 8.18 -9.65
N GLY A 44 11.54 7.30 -9.85
CA GLY A 44 10.12 7.66 -9.89
C GLY A 44 9.44 7.78 -8.53
N GLN A 45 10.14 7.58 -7.40
CA GLN A 45 9.53 7.47 -6.07
C GLN A 45 8.61 8.64 -5.71
N ASN A 46 9.06 9.88 -5.92
CA ASN A 46 8.27 11.07 -5.58
C ASN A 46 7.01 11.18 -6.45
N PHE A 47 7.16 10.92 -7.75
CA PHE A 47 6.06 10.97 -8.70
C PHE A 47 5.02 9.87 -8.41
N ALA A 48 5.47 8.63 -8.21
CA ALA A 48 4.60 7.50 -7.90
C ALA A 48 3.79 7.73 -6.62
N LEU A 49 4.41 8.29 -5.56
CA LEU A 49 3.72 8.60 -4.32
C LEU A 49 2.73 9.77 -4.47
N LEU A 50 3.04 10.77 -5.30
CA LEU A 50 2.11 11.86 -5.60
C LEU A 50 0.89 11.33 -6.36
N GLU A 51 1.11 10.58 -7.44
CA GLU A 51 0.07 9.98 -8.26
C GLU A 51 -0.83 9.06 -7.45
N ALA A 52 -0.25 8.17 -6.64
CA ALA A 52 -1.01 7.26 -5.77
C ALA A 52 -1.92 8.01 -4.78
N LYS A 53 -1.43 9.11 -4.18
CA LYS A 53 -2.24 9.94 -3.27
C LYS A 53 -3.40 10.62 -3.99
N ILE A 54 -3.15 11.15 -5.19
CA ILE A 54 -4.20 11.81 -6.00
C ILE A 54 -5.27 10.79 -6.38
N ILE A 55 -4.88 9.65 -6.95
CA ILE A 55 -5.80 8.59 -7.35
C ILE A 55 -6.61 8.09 -6.15
N LEU A 56 -5.96 7.83 -5.02
CA LEU A 56 -6.64 7.40 -3.79
C LEU A 56 -7.64 8.46 -3.30
N ALA A 57 -7.25 9.74 -3.29
CA ALA A 57 -8.14 10.83 -2.90
C ALA A 57 -9.37 10.93 -3.83
N MET A 58 -9.19 10.73 -5.15
CA MET A 58 -10.31 10.71 -6.09
C MET A 58 -11.25 9.53 -5.83
N PHE A 59 -10.69 8.34 -5.60
CA PHE A 59 -11.46 7.14 -5.31
C PHE A 59 -12.29 7.27 -4.03
N VAL A 60 -11.68 7.71 -2.93
CA VAL A 60 -12.39 7.89 -1.64
C VAL A 60 -13.53 8.91 -1.75
N GLN A 61 -13.35 9.96 -2.56
CA GLN A 61 -14.35 11.02 -2.74
C GLN A 61 -15.51 10.62 -3.65
N ARG A 62 -15.28 9.77 -4.66
CA ARG A 62 -16.22 9.61 -5.78
C ARG A 62 -16.72 8.18 -5.99
N CYS A 63 -16.09 7.20 -5.37
CA CYS A 63 -16.34 5.79 -5.66
C CYS A 63 -16.70 5.02 -4.38
N ASN A 64 -17.66 4.11 -4.52
CA ASN A 64 -17.85 2.99 -3.61
C ASN A 64 -17.29 1.73 -4.27
N PHE A 65 -16.57 0.92 -3.49
CA PHE A 65 -15.96 -0.33 -3.95
C PHE A 65 -16.63 -1.52 -3.27
N GLU A 66 -17.09 -2.47 -4.06
CA GLU A 66 -17.59 -3.76 -3.58
C GLU A 66 -16.77 -4.88 -4.24
N MET A 67 -16.06 -5.66 -3.42
CA MET A 67 -15.24 -6.76 -3.91
C MET A 67 -16.12 -7.89 -4.45
N ILE A 68 -15.79 -8.44 -5.62
CA ILE A 68 -16.51 -9.60 -6.15
C ILE A 68 -16.22 -10.83 -5.26
N PRO A 69 -17.25 -11.50 -4.68
CA PRO A 69 -17.04 -12.67 -3.84
C PRO A 69 -16.41 -13.85 -4.59
N GLY A 70 -15.65 -14.69 -3.88
CA GLY A 70 -15.12 -15.96 -4.41
C GLY A 70 -13.97 -15.83 -5.41
N GLN A 71 -13.44 -14.63 -5.64
CA GLN A 71 -12.27 -14.44 -6.50
C GLN A 71 -10.99 -15.01 -5.85
N LYS A 72 -10.11 -15.58 -6.67
CA LYS A 72 -8.80 -16.11 -6.22
C LYS A 72 -7.74 -15.00 -6.30
N ILE A 73 -7.29 -14.52 -5.16
CA ILE A 73 -6.20 -13.52 -5.07
C ILE A 73 -4.88 -14.27 -4.93
N ILE A 74 -4.18 -14.48 -6.04
CA ILE A 74 -2.91 -15.21 -6.07
C ILE A 74 -1.81 -14.27 -6.60
N PRO A 75 -0.70 -14.09 -5.86
CA PRO A 75 0.48 -13.38 -6.36
C PRO A 75 1.07 -14.06 -7.61
N ASP A 76 1.35 -13.27 -8.63
CA ASP A 76 2.02 -13.64 -9.87
C ASP A 76 3.33 -12.86 -9.95
N PHE A 77 4.45 -13.55 -9.70
CA PHE A 77 5.78 -12.96 -9.66
C PHE A 77 6.41 -13.05 -11.05
N LYS A 78 6.21 -12.01 -11.86
CA LYS A 78 6.93 -11.83 -13.13
C LYS A 78 8.07 -10.83 -12.92
N ILE A 79 8.24 -9.85 -13.81
CA ILE A 79 9.16 -8.72 -13.62
C ILE A 79 8.66 -7.83 -12.47
N THR A 80 7.35 -7.63 -12.36
CA THR A 80 6.68 -6.99 -11.23
C THR A 80 5.68 -7.95 -10.60
N MET A 81 5.41 -7.78 -9.29
CA MET A 81 4.37 -8.54 -8.60
C MET A 81 2.99 -8.00 -9.01
N ARG A 82 2.10 -8.91 -9.38
CA ARG A 82 0.70 -8.59 -9.72
C ARG A 82 -0.23 -9.70 -9.24
N THR A 83 -1.53 -9.50 -9.34
CA THR A 83 -2.52 -10.55 -9.12
C THR A 83 -2.70 -11.40 -10.38
N LYS A 84 -2.54 -12.72 -10.30
CA LYS A 84 -2.63 -13.65 -11.43
C LYS A 84 -3.91 -13.53 -12.25
N TYR A 85 -5.05 -13.34 -11.57
CA TYR A 85 -6.39 -13.28 -12.15
C TYR A 85 -7.01 -11.88 -12.09
N GLY A 86 -6.21 -10.85 -11.81
CA GLY A 86 -6.72 -9.51 -11.50
C GLY A 86 -7.27 -9.39 -10.07
N LEU A 87 -7.71 -8.18 -9.73
CA LEU A 87 -8.43 -7.87 -8.50
C LEU A 87 -9.74 -7.19 -8.90
N LEU A 88 -10.84 -7.94 -8.89
CA LEU A 88 -12.10 -7.50 -9.47
C LEU A 88 -12.99 -6.85 -8.41
N ALA A 89 -13.46 -5.65 -8.69
CA ALA A 89 -14.40 -4.93 -7.84
C ALA A 89 -15.51 -4.30 -8.69
N ARG A 90 -16.72 -4.26 -8.14
CA ARG A 90 -17.80 -3.41 -8.64
C ARG A 90 -17.56 -2.02 -8.11
N ILE A 91 -17.59 -1.04 -9.02
CA ILE A 91 -17.42 0.37 -8.70
C ILE A 91 -18.75 1.07 -8.98
N SER A 92 -19.28 1.75 -7.98
CA SER A 92 -20.42 2.65 -8.14
C SER A 92 -20.04 4.06 -7.74
N LYS A 93 -20.75 5.05 -8.28
CA LYS A 93 -20.58 6.45 -7.85
C LYS A 93 -21.02 6.57 -6.39
N ARG A 94 -20.24 7.30 -5.60
CA ARG A 94 -20.60 7.67 -4.23
C ARG A 94 -21.65 8.76 -4.19
#